data_AF-A0A4V2RKW2-F1
#
_entry.id   AF-A0A4V2RKW2-F1
#
_cell.length_a   1.000
_cell.length_b   1.000
_cell.length_c   1.000
_cell.angle_alpha   90.00
_cell.angle_beta   90.00
_cell.angle_gamma   90.00
#
_symmetry.space_group_name_H-M   'P 1'
#
loop_
_entity.id
_entity.type
_entity.pdbx_description
1 polymer ?
#
loop_
_entity_poly.entity_id
_entity_poly.type
_entity_poly.pdbx_seq_one_letter_code
_entity_poly.pdbx_strand_id
1 'polypeptide(L)'
;MKLKNLAAVLIAAACAAGLAACGSDEPAAPAPAVTPSTAKAPAEISVFGEDSSDILFRIHEQNATAIIETVEERGGTPEQAVAALLAGQAETGWRSGLSLPAPAADISDIYGWRFAYNIGADSTDAVRAATYTFMDNAAAVNADPADPVAYALAVQHADEREYVEDDRYYKNGETPASEYAKAHPIAESAYTELRNAQ
;
A
#
# COMPACT_ATOMS: atom_id res chain seq x y z
N MET A 1 -41.23 -31.97 6.13
CA MET A 1 -40.48 -33.22 6.35
C MET A 1 -38.99 -32.89 6.41
N LYS A 2 -38.33 -33.26 7.52
CA LYS A 2 -36.89 -33.48 7.80
C LYS A 2 -35.86 -32.34 7.69
N LEU A 3 -35.30 -32.01 8.86
CA LEU A 3 -34.06 -31.29 9.20
C LEU A 3 -32.77 -32.07 8.86
N LYS A 4 -31.64 -31.34 8.76
CA LYS A 4 -30.26 -31.59 9.28
C LYS A 4 -29.23 -30.76 8.46
N ASN A 5 -28.10 -30.22 8.93
CA ASN A 5 -27.51 -29.87 10.23
C ASN A 5 -26.09 -29.29 9.93
N LEU A 6 -25.46 -28.65 10.94
CA LEU A 6 -24.03 -28.30 11.14
C LEU A 6 -23.59 -26.88 10.75
N ALA A 7 -22.84 -26.11 11.55
CA ALA A 7 -22.53 -26.12 12.98
C ALA A 7 -21.84 -24.78 13.29
N ALA A 8 -22.38 -24.00 14.23
CA ALA A 8 -21.69 -22.85 14.81
C ALA A 8 -21.03 -23.29 16.12
N VAL A 9 -19.70 -23.13 16.23
CA VAL A 9 -18.96 -23.40 17.47
C VAL A 9 -18.82 -22.09 18.23
N LEU A 10 -19.66 -21.92 19.25
CA LEU A 10 -19.51 -20.93 20.33
C LEU A 10 -18.56 -21.51 21.38
N ILE A 11 -17.38 -20.91 21.54
CA ILE A 11 -16.47 -21.25 22.65
C ILE A 11 -16.86 -20.37 23.85
N ALA A 12 -17.39 -21.03 24.88
CA ALA A 12 -17.75 -20.44 26.15
C ALA A 12 -16.48 -20.06 26.95
N ALA A 13 -16.35 -18.76 27.27
CA ALA A 13 -15.41 -18.30 28.27
C ALA A 13 -16.03 -18.47 29.66
N ALA A 14 -15.55 -19.45 30.41
CA ALA A 14 -15.94 -19.66 31.81
C ALA A 14 -15.18 -18.66 32.70
N CYS A 15 -15.87 -17.60 33.14
CA CYS A 15 -15.41 -16.78 34.26
C CYS A 15 -15.58 -17.56 35.56
N ALA A 16 -14.51 -18.17 36.06
CA ALA A 16 -14.47 -18.69 37.42
C ALA A 16 -14.21 -17.52 38.38
N ALA A 17 -15.26 -17.08 39.06
CA ALA A 17 -15.16 -16.23 40.24
C ALA A 17 -14.64 -17.07 41.42
N GLY A 18 -13.45 -16.75 41.92
CA GLY A 18 -12.90 -17.31 43.15
C GLY A 18 -13.14 -16.35 44.31
N LEU A 19 -14.01 -16.75 45.23
CA LEU A 19 -14.31 -16.10 46.50
C LEU A 19 -13.09 -16.02 47.42
N ALA A 20 -12.98 -14.94 48.18
CA ALA A 20 -12.04 -14.78 49.28
C ALA A 20 -12.62 -15.30 50.63
N ALA A 21 -11.69 -15.63 51.55
CA ALA A 21 -11.82 -16.02 52.97
C ALA A 21 -12.04 -17.53 53.24
N CYS A 22 -11.39 -18.23 54.17
CA CYS A 22 -10.63 -17.84 55.36
C CYS A 22 -9.75 -19.02 55.87
N GLY A 23 -8.56 -18.74 56.42
CA GLY A 23 -7.97 -19.46 57.57
C GLY A 23 -7.23 -20.79 57.37
N SER A 24 -5.91 -20.74 57.61
CA SER A 24 -5.09 -21.60 58.52
C SER A 24 -3.71 -21.92 57.94
N ASP A 25 -2.67 -21.71 58.76
CA ASP A 25 -1.24 -21.85 58.48
C ASP A 25 -0.83 -23.18 57.83
N GLU A 26 -0.21 -23.11 56.64
CA GLU A 26 0.83 -24.05 56.21
C GLU A 26 1.70 -23.38 55.12
N PRO A 27 3.03 -23.56 55.09
CA PRO A 27 3.87 -22.90 54.09
C PRO A 27 3.64 -23.56 52.72
N ALA A 28 2.90 -22.88 51.85
CA ALA A 28 2.74 -23.30 50.46
C ALA A 28 4.10 -23.27 49.75
N ALA A 29 4.46 -24.39 49.12
CA ALA A 29 5.60 -24.48 48.22
C ALA A 29 5.49 -23.38 47.14
N PRO A 30 6.62 -22.77 46.72
CA PRO A 30 6.58 -21.68 45.75
C PRO A 30 5.91 -22.15 44.45
N ALA A 31 4.89 -21.41 44.03
CA ALA A 31 4.23 -21.64 42.75
C ALA A 31 5.27 -21.58 41.61
N PRO A 32 5.18 -22.47 40.60
CA PRO A 32 6.07 -22.40 39.45
C PRO A 32 5.96 -21.02 38.80
N ALA A 33 7.10 -20.34 38.67
CA ALA A 33 7.18 -19.04 38.01
C ALA A 33 6.66 -19.18 36.58
N VAL A 34 5.57 -18.50 36.29
CA VAL A 34 5.05 -18.35 34.92
C VAL A 34 6.08 -17.49 34.18
N THR A 35 6.99 -18.12 33.45
CA THR A 35 7.82 -17.41 32.46
C THR A 35 6.90 -16.72 31.48
N PRO A 36 7.06 -15.41 31.21
CA PRO A 36 6.29 -14.74 30.18
C PRO A 36 6.52 -15.49 28.87
N SER A 37 5.44 -15.99 28.27
CA SER A 37 5.51 -16.52 26.92
C SER A 37 5.91 -15.36 26.01
N THR A 38 7.16 -15.36 25.53
CA THR A 38 7.57 -14.55 24.38
C THR A 38 6.96 -15.19 23.14
N ALA A 39 5.64 -15.07 23.01
CA ALA A 39 4.99 -15.30 21.74
C ALA A 39 5.58 -14.27 20.77
N LYS A 40 6.48 -14.73 19.90
CA LYS A 40 6.97 -13.93 18.77
C LYS A 40 5.72 -13.47 18.02
N ALA A 41 5.51 -12.16 17.94
CA ALA A 41 4.45 -11.62 17.10
C ALA A 41 4.55 -12.27 15.72
N PRO A 42 3.43 -12.62 15.06
CA PRO A 42 3.46 -13.06 13.67
C PRO A 42 4.33 -12.09 12.88
N ALA A 43 5.19 -12.60 12.00
CA ALA A 43 5.88 -11.71 11.07
C ALA A 43 4.80 -10.97 10.28
N GLU A 44 4.81 -9.64 10.34
CA GLU A 44 3.91 -8.83 9.53
C GLU A 44 4.20 -9.18 8.07
N ILE A 45 3.13 -9.47 7.32
CA ILE A 45 3.22 -9.72 5.89
C ILE A 45 3.54 -8.39 5.24
N SER A 46 4.60 -8.35 4.43
CA SER A 46 4.98 -7.17 3.68
C SER A 46 3.87 -6.73 2.74
N VAL A 47 3.71 -5.42 2.58
CA VAL A 47 2.74 -4.84 1.63
C VAL A 47 3.03 -5.23 0.18
N PHE A 48 4.27 -5.62 -0.13
CA PHE A 48 4.68 -6.03 -1.48
C PHE A 48 4.37 -7.51 -1.78
N GLY A 49 3.99 -8.30 -0.77
CA GLY A 49 3.59 -9.70 -0.90
C GLY A 49 4.14 -10.62 0.20
N GLU A 50 3.72 -11.88 0.17
CA GLU A 50 4.12 -12.88 1.18
C GLU A 50 5.50 -13.51 0.91
N ASP A 51 5.94 -13.52 -0.35
CA ASP A 51 7.18 -14.19 -0.79
C ASP A 51 8.14 -13.20 -1.45
N SER A 52 9.24 -12.88 -0.77
CA SER A 52 10.27 -11.97 -1.29
C SER A 52 11.09 -12.55 -2.44
N SER A 53 10.93 -13.84 -2.74
CA SER A 53 11.50 -14.45 -3.94
C SER A 53 10.63 -14.27 -5.19
N ASP A 54 9.37 -13.83 -5.02
CA ASP A 54 8.51 -13.46 -6.13
C ASP A 54 9.09 -12.26 -6.90
N ILE A 55 9.09 -12.37 -8.22
CA ILE A 55 9.54 -11.28 -9.09
C ILE A 55 8.64 -10.04 -8.94
N LEU A 56 7.34 -10.21 -8.72
CA LEU A 56 6.42 -9.10 -8.51
C LEU A 56 6.68 -8.39 -7.18
N PHE A 57 6.98 -9.13 -6.11
CA PHE A 57 7.41 -8.55 -4.84
C PHE A 57 8.59 -7.60 -5.08
N ARG A 58 9.63 -8.09 -5.75
CA ARG A 58 10.85 -7.33 -5.99
C ARG A 58 10.63 -6.12 -6.89
N ILE A 59 9.80 -6.26 -7.93
CA ILE A 59 9.47 -5.14 -8.84
C ILE A 59 8.72 -4.06 -8.07
N HIS A 60 7.69 -4.42 -7.30
CA HIS A 60 6.90 -3.48 -6.53
C HIS A 60 7.75 -2.76 -5.48
N GLU A 61 8.54 -3.50 -4.70
CA GLU A 61 9.44 -2.95 -3.69
C GLU A 61 10.47 -1.99 -4.31
N GLN A 62 11.11 -2.38 -5.42
CA GLN A 62 12.10 -1.55 -6.10
C GLN A 62 11.50 -0.27 -6.67
N ASN A 63 10.33 -0.37 -7.30
CA ASN A 63 9.67 0.79 -7.90
C ASN A 63 9.11 1.74 -6.85
N ALA A 64 8.50 1.20 -5.77
CA ALA A 64 8.06 2.00 -4.63
C ALA A 64 9.23 2.72 -3.97
N THR A 65 10.35 2.01 -3.75
CA THR A 65 11.59 2.61 -3.22
C THR A 65 12.07 3.77 -4.10
N ALA A 66 12.15 3.54 -5.42
CA ALA A 66 12.59 4.56 -6.37
C ALA A 66 11.67 5.78 -6.40
N ILE A 67 10.35 5.60 -6.27
CA ILE A 67 9.40 6.71 -6.13
C ILE A 67 9.76 7.55 -4.89
N ILE A 68 9.87 6.93 -3.71
CA ILE A 68 10.11 7.68 -2.47
C ILE A 68 11.45 8.40 -2.52
N GLU A 69 12.52 7.71 -2.91
CA GLU A 69 13.86 8.30 -3.01
C GLU A 69 13.89 9.48 -3.98
N THR A 70 13.18 9.40 -5.10
CA THR A 70 13.14 10.49 -6.09
C THR A 70 12.36 11.70 -5.57
N VAL A 71 11.24 11.47 -4.86
CA VAL A 71 10.48 12.55 -4.24
C VAL A 71 11.33 13.28 -3.18
N GLU A 72 12.02 12.52 -2.33
CA GLU A 72 12.89 13.08 -1.28
C GLU A 72 14.11 13.79 -1.86
N GLU A 73 14.74 13.24 -2.89
CA GLU A 73 15.84 13.90 -3.63
C GLU A 73 15.41 15.27 -4.16
N ARG A 74 14.15 15.37 -4.60
CA ARG A 74 13.52 16.61 -5.09
C ARG A 74 13.06 17.55 -3.97
N GLY A 75 13.31 17.21 -2.70
CA GLY A 75 12.91 17.98 -1.54
C GLY A 75 11.42 17.89 -1.21
N GLY A 76 10.73 16.85 -1.69
CA GLY A 76 9.33 16.61 -1.38
C GLY A 76 9.10 16.16 0.06
N THR A 77 7.88 16.35 0.56
CA THR A 77 7.48 15.93 1.91
C THR A 77 7.07 14.45 1.95
N PRO A 78 7.02 13.83 3.15
CA PRO A 78 6.48 12.47 3.31
C PRO A 78 5.08 12.30 2.70
N GLU A 79 4.22 13.29 2.85
CA GLU A 79 2.85 13.27 2.30
C GLU A 79 2.87 13.28 0.76
N GLN A 80 3.79 14.03 0.14
CA GLN A 80 3.98 14.01 -1.31
C GLN A 80 4.53 12.67 -1.79
N ALA A 81 5.39 12.02 -1.01
CA ALA A 81 5.87 10.67 -1.31
C ALA A 81 4.76 9.63 -1.22
N VAL A 82 3.91 9.70 -0.20
CA VAL A 82 2.71 8.86 -0.08
C VAL A 82 1.75 9.11 -1.25
N ALA A 83 1.52 10.36 -1.63
CA ALA A 83 0.67 10.68 -2.78
C ALA A 83 1.23 10.13 -4.11
N ALA A 84 2.55 10.18 -4.31
CA ALA A 84 3.19 9.57 -5.48
C ALA A 84 3.08 8.03 -5.45
N LEU A 85 3.32 7.39 -4.30
CA LEU A 85 3.12 5.95 -4.15
C LEU A 85 1.67 5.55 -4.42
N LEU A 86 0.71 6.32 -3.90
CA LEU A 86 -0.71 6.12 -4.09
C LEU A 86 -1.07 6.16 -5.58
N ALA A 87 -0.63 7.19 -6.30
CA ALA A 87 -0.85 7.30 -7.74
C ALA A 87 -0.25 6.10 -8.50
N GLY A 88 1.00 5.74 -8.23
CA GLY A 88 1.63 4.59 -8.87
C GLY A 88 0.90 3.27 -8.57
N GLN A 89 0.36 3.11 -7.36
CA GLN A 89 -0.41 1.93 -6.99
C GLN A 89 -1.78 1.88 -7.66
N ALA A 90 -2.50 3.01 -7.67
CA ALA A 90 -3.85 3.10 -8.23
C ALA A 90 -3.87 2.93 -9.75
N GLU A 91 -2.82 3.39 -10.44
CA GLU A 91 -2.77 3.40 -11.90
C GLU A 91 -2.23 2.08 -12.47
N THR A 92 -1.20 1.51 -11.85
CA THR A 92 -0.46 0.40 -12.44
C THR A 92 -0.11 -0.72 -11.46
N GLY A 93 -0.37 -0.53 -10.17
CA GLY A 93 0.12 -1.41 -9.11
C GLY A 93 1.65 -1.36 -9.00
N TRP A 94 2.25 -0.18 -9.15
CA TRP A 94 3.71 0.04 -9.16
C TRP A 94 4.46 -0.68 -10.28
N ARG A 95 3.85 -0.79 -11.45
CA ARG A 95 4.49 -1.36 -12.65
C ARG A 95 4.52 -0.33 -13.76
N SER A 96 5.61 -0.31 -14.51
CA SER A 96 5.73 0.49 -15.73
C SER A 96 5.58 -0.43 -16.94
N GLY A 97 5.46 0.15 -18.13
CA GLY A 97 5.47 -0.61 -19.39
C GLY A 97 4.19 -1.39 -19.69
N LEU A 98 3.10 -1.15 -18.96
CA LEU A 98 1.82 -1.81 -19.22
C LEU A 98 1.21 -1.28 -20.52
N SER A 99 0.55 -2.15 -21.30
CA SER A 99 -0.16 -1.71 -22.51
C SER A 99 -1.26 -0.72 -22.15
N LEU A 100 -1.34 0.39 -22.89
CA LEU A 100 -2.48 1.29 -22.80
C LEU A 100 -3.72 0.66 -23.43
N PRO A 101 -4.93 1.07 -23.00
CA PRO A 101 -6.17 0.67 -23.66
C PRO A 101 -6.17 1.01 -25.15
N ALA A 102 -6.78 0.15 -25.96
CA ALA A 102 -6.99 0.42 -27.38
C ALA A 102 -7.76 1.75 -27.56
N PRO A 103 -7.45 2.56 -28.60
CA PRO A 103 -6.64 2.23 -29.77
C PRO A 103 -5.12 2.49 -29.62
N ALA A 104 -4.65 2.90 -28.44
CA ALA A 104 -3.23 3.20 -28.24
C ALA A 104 -2.37 1.93 -28.41
N ALA A 105 -1.32 2.01 -29.22
CA ALA A 105 -0.30 0.97 -29.33
C ALA A 105 0.88 1.21 -28.36
N ASP A 106 0.80 2.29 -27.59
CA ASP A 106 1.83 2.71 -26.64
C ASP A 106 1.68 1.98 -25.30
N ILE A 107 2.70 2.16 -24.45
CA ILE A 107 2.74 1.65 -23.09
C ILE A 107 2.63 2.80 -22.10
N SER A 108 2.27 2.49 -20.86
CA SER A 108 2.17 3.44 -19.76
C SER A 108 3.48 3.53 -18.97
N ASP A 109 3.75 4.69 -18.38
CA ASP A 109 4.68 4.79 -17.26
C ASP A 109 4.02 4.33 -15.95
N ILE A 110 4.74 4.45 -14.83
CA ILE A 110 4.28 3.96 -13.52
C ILE A 110 3.04 4.70 -12.99
N TYR A 111 2.85 5.95 -13.39
CA TYR A 111 1.66 6.75 -13.07
C TYR A 111 0.58 6.58 -14.13
N GLY A 112 0.79 5.64 -15.05
CA GLY A 112 -0.15 5.31 -16.07
C GLY A 112 -0.13 6.29 -17.25
N TRP A 113 0.60 7.40 -17.23
CA TRP A 113 0.70 8.29 -18.38
C TRP A 113 1.35 7.61 -19.57
N ARG A 114 1.17 8.17 -20.78
CA ARG A 114 1.90 7.66 -21.95
C ARG A 114 3.41 7.69 -21.70
N PHE A 115 4.05 6.55 -21.93
CA PHE A 115 5.50 6.41 -21.78
C PHE A 115 6.22 7.22 -22.86
N ALA A 116 6.91 8.28 -22.45
CA ALA A 116 7.56 9.24 -23.35
C ALA A 116 9.09 9.25 -23.22
N TYR A 117 9.66 8.29 -22.49
CA TYR A 117 11.09 8.25 -22.18
C TYR A 117 11.84 7.40 -23.20
N ASN A 118 13.04 7.81 -23.61
CA ASN A 118 13.93 6.98 -24.42
C ASN A 118 14.74 6.01 -23.52
N ILE A 119 14.05 5.27 -22.66
CA ILE A 119 14.59 4.40 -21.61
C ILE A 119 13.77 3.09 -21.59
N GLY A 120 14.35 1.99 -21.11
CA GLY A 120 13.63 0.72 -20.95
C GLY A 120 12.44 0.85 -19.99
N ALA A 121 11.27 0.37 -20.40
CA ALA A 121 10.02 0.59 -19.68
C ALA A 121 10.02 0.01 -18.26
N ASP A 122 10.57 -1.19 -18.05
CA ASP A 122 10.65 -1.86 -16.75
C ASP A 122 11.92 -1.50 -15.96
N SER A 123 12.51 -0.33 -16.22
CA SER A 123 13.71 0.12 -15.51
C SER A 123 13.38 1.09 -14.38
N THR A 124 14.19 1.04 -13.32
CA THR A 124 14.11 2.01 -12.23
C THR A 124 14.37 3.44 -12.70
N ASP A 125 15.15 3.63 -13.76
CA ASP A 125 15.38 4.96 -14.36
C ASP A 125 14.12 5.53 -15.02
N ALA A 126 13.29 4.68 -15.64
CA ALA A 126 12.00 5.11 -16.16
C ALA A 126 11.04 5.52 -15.02
N VAL A 127 11.07 4.81 -13.89
CA VAL A 127 10.31 5.19 -12.69
C VAL A 127 10.76 6.55 -12.17
N ARG A 128 12.08 6.76 -12.00
CA ARG A 128 12.62 8.07 -11.58
C ARG A 128 12.20 9.20 -12.52
N ALA A 129 12.33 8.99 -13.83
CA ALA A 129 11.93 9.98 -14.83
C ALA A 129 10.45 10.34 -14.72
N ALA A 130 9.59 9.33 -14.55
CA ALA A 130 8.16 9.56 -14.32
C ALA A 130 7.89 10.29 -13.00
N THR A 131 8.62 9.98 -11.94
CA THR A 131 8.46 10.64 -10.64
C THR A 131 8.95 12.08 -10.67
N TYR A 132 9.98 12.41 -11.48
CA TYR A 132 10.32 13.79 -11.74
C TYR A 132 9.18 14.56 -12.41
N THR A 133 8.53 13.98 -13.42
CA THR A 133 7.36 14.60 -14.04
C THR A 133 6.21 14.77 -13.05
N PHE A 134 5.94 13.76 -12.22
CA PHE A 134 4.96 13.88 -11.13
C PHE A 134 5.28 15.04 -10.19
N MET A 135 6.55 15.20 -9.82
CA MET A 135 6.98 16.30 -8.96
C MET A 135 6.97 17.66 -9.68
N ASP A 136 7.11 17.72 -11.00
CA ASP A 136 6.96 18.95 -11.80
C ASP A 136 5.49 19.39 -11.83
N ASN A 137 4.59 18.45 -12.07
CA ASN A 137 3.14 18.68 -12.04
C ASN A 137 2.68 19.08 -10.62
N ALA A 138 3.22 18.42 -9.59
CA ALA A 138 3.00 18.75 -8.19
C ALA A 138 3.33 20.21 -7.85
N ALA A 139 4.36 20.80 -8.46
CA ALA A 139 4.72 22.19 -8.24
C ALA A 139 3.73 23.18 -8.88
N ALA A 140 2.91 22.72 -9.83
CA ALA A 140 1.94 23.55 -10.57
C ALA A 140 0.52 23.50 -9.97
N VAL A 141 0.22 22.54 -9.12
CA VAL A 141 -1.12 22.37 -8.53
C VAL A 141 -1.27 23.11 -7.20
N ASN A 142 -2.48 23.59 -6.93
CA ASN A 142 -2.84 24.17 -5.64
C ASN A 142 -3.75 23.19 -4.87
N ALA A 143 -3.17 22.08 -4.42
CA ALA A 143 -3.83 21.06 -3.61
C ALA A 143 -3.03 20.82 -2.32
N ASP A 144 -3.71 20.48 -1.24
CA ASP A 144 -3.08 20.21 0.06
C ASP A 144 -2.55 18.76 0.08
N PRO A 145 -1.24 18.52 0.24
CA PRO A 145 -0.70 17.18 0.31
C PRO A 145 -1.18 16.39 1.54
N ALA A 146 -1.75 17.04 2.57
CA ALA A 146 -2.39 16.36 3.69
C ALA A 146 -3.67 15.60 3.31
N ASP A 147 -4.25 15.89 2.13
CA ASP A 147 -5.23 15.03 1.46
C ASP A 147 -4.56 14.33 0.26
N PRO A 148 -3.86 13.21 0.47
CA PRO A 148 -3.03 12.58 -0.55
C PRO A 148 -3.85 12.07 -1.75
N VAL A 149 -5.14 11.74 -1.57
CA VAL A 149 -6.02 11.33 -2.68
C VAL A 149 -6.34 12.53 -3.56
N ALA A 150 -6.84 13.62 -2.97
CA ALA A 150 -7.17 14.83 -3.74
C ALA A 150 -5.91 15.44 -4.38
N TYR A 151 -4.80 15.44 -3.65
CA TYR A 151 -3.51 15.90 -4.13
C TYR A 151 -3.03 15.06 -5.32
N ALA A 152 -2.95 13.73 -5.20
CA ALA A 152 -2.47 12.86 -6.26
C ALA A 152 -3.32 12.98 -7.54
N LEU A 153 -4.65 13.04 -7.42
CA LEU A 153 -5.55 13.26 -8.56
C LEU A 153 -5.31 14.63 -9.21
N ALA A 154 -5.13 15.69 -8.43
CA ALA A 154 -4.82 17.01 -8.97
C ALA A 154 -3.50 17.00 -9.77
N VAL A 155 -2.47 16.30 -9.26
CA VAL A 155 -1.18 16.13 -9.97
C VAL A 155 -1.34 15.36 -11.27
N GLN A 156 -2.17 14.30 -11.26
CA GLN A 156 -2.48 13.51 -12.45
C GLN A 156 -3.17 14.33 -13.54
N HIS A 157 -4.14 15.16 -13.16
CA HIS A 157 -4.88 16.05 -14.07
C HIS A 157 -4.04 17.20 -14.62
N ALA A 158 -2.92 17.53 -13.98
CA ALA A 158 -2.01 18.57 -14.45
C ALA A 158 -1.08 18.09 -15.58
N ASP A 159 -1.00 16.77 -15.84
CA ASP A 159 -0.15 16.23 -16.90
C ASP A 159 -0.76 16.38 -18.30
N GLU A 160 0.05 16.82 -19.26
CA GLU A 160 -0.41 17.06 -20.64
C GLU A 160 -0.39 15.81 -21.54
N ARG A 161 0.15 14.67 -21.09
CA ARG A 161 0.38 13.46 -21.93
C ARG A 161 -0.85 12.58 -22.10
N GLU A 162 -2.04 13.19 -22.17
CA GLU A 162 -3.33 12.54 -22.43
C GLU A 162 -3.71 11.50 -21.36
N TYR A 163 -3.78 11.93 -20.09
CA TYR A 163 -4.41 11.13 -19.03
C TYR A 163 -5.94 11.07 -19.27
N VAL A 164 -6.41 9.96 -19.86
CA VAL A 164 -7.84 9.72 -20.10
C VAL A 164 -8.37 8.73 -19.07
N GLU A 165 -9.13 9.25 -18.10
CA GLU A 165 -9.79 8.47 -17.05
C GLU A 165 -10.87 7.53 -17.63
N ASP A 166 -11.52 7.99 -18.71
CA ASP A 166 -12.62 7.33 -19.41
C ASP A 166 -12.30 5.93 -19.95
N ASP A 167 -11.02 5.65 -20.19
CA ASP A 167 -10.55 4.37 -20.70
C ASP A 167 -10.07 3.40 -19.60
N ARG A 168 -9.98 3.85 -18.33
CA ARG A 168 -9.37 3.08 -17.23
C ARG A 168 -10.37 2.45 -16.27
N TYR A 169 -11.38 3.19 -15.84
CA TYR A 169 -12.21 2.81 -14.67
C TYR A 169 -13.65 2.39 -15.02
N TYR A 170 -14.00 2.30 -16.31
CA TYR A 170 -15.41 2.26 -16.73
C TYR A 170 -16.04 0.87 -16.89
N LYS A 171 -15.35 -0.22 -16.55
CA LYS A 171 -15.92 -1.57 -16.73
C LYS A 171 -16.87 -1.97 -15.60
N ASN A 172 -16.73 -1.43 -14.39
CA ASN A 172 -17.45 -1.91 -13.19
C ASN A 172 -17.97 -0.79 -12.25
N GLY A 173 -18.10 0.45 -12.72
CA GLY A 173 -18.52 1.58 -11.87
C GLY A 173 -17.43 2.09 -10.91
N GLU A 174 -16.18 1.76 -11.22
CA GLU A 174 -15.00 2.31 -10.54
C GLU A 174 -14.83 3.76 -10.98
N THR A 175 -14.35 4.61 -10.07
CA THR A 175 -13.96 5.99 -10.36
C THR A 175 -12.49 6.16 -10.00
N PRO A 176 -11.79 7.14 -10.59
CA PRO A 176 -10.44 7.49 -10.17
C PRO A 176 -10.38 7.69 -8.64
N ALA A 177 -11.32 8.43 -8.08
CA ALA A 177 -11.41 8.63 -6.64
C ALA A 177 -11.58 7.32 -5.84
N SER A 178 -12.36 6.35 -6.32
CA SER A 178 -12.52 5.06 -5.62
C SER A 178 -11.25 4.22 -5.66
N GLU A 179 -10.55 4.19 -6.79
CA GLU A 179 -9.31 3.41 -6.90
C GLU A 179 -8.17 4.05 -6.12
N TYR A 180 -8.07 5.38 -6.13
CA TYR A 180 -7.10 6.12 -5.33
C TYR A 180 -7.37 5.93 -3.83
N ALA A 181 -8.63 5.94 -3.41
CA ALA A 181 -9.00 5.66 -2.03
C ALA A 181 -8.64 4.22 -1.59
N LYS A 182 -8.77 3.22 -2.49
CA LYS A 182 -8.34 1.84 -2.21
C LYS A 182 -6.82 1.71 -2.13
N ALA A 183 -6.09 2.45 -2.99
CA ALA A 183 -4.64 2.44 -3.03
C ALA A 183 -4.00 3.15 -1.82
N HIS A 184 -4.69 4.14 -1.24
CA HIS A 184 -4.16 4.96 -0.17
C HIS A 184 -3.57 4.18 1.03
N PRO A 185 -4.32 3.27 1.70
CA PRO A 185 -3.76 2.52 2.84
C PRO A 185 -2.57 1.62 2.45
N ILE A 186 -2.51 1.17 1.20
CA ILE A 186 -1.40 0.36 0.67
C ILE A 186 -0.15 1.25 0.51
N ALA A 187 -0.32 2.47 -0.01
CA ALA A 187 0.76 3.44 -0.14
C ALA A 187 1.33 3.89 1.20
N GLU A 188 0.47 4.17 2.20
CA GLU A 188 0.91 4.49 3.57
C GLU A 188 1.72 3.34 4.19
N SER A 189 1.24 2.10 4.01
CA SER A 189 1.93 0.91 4.50
C SER A 189 3.28 0.72 3.82
N ALA A 190 3.37 0.92 2.50
CA ALA A 190 4.64 0.85 1.76
C ALA A 190 5.64 1.92 2.17
N TYR A 191 5.19 3.17 2.32
CA TYR A 191 6.05 4.24 2.82
C TYR A 191 6.61 3.90 4.20
N THR A 192 5.73 3.44 5.10
CA THR A 192 6.08 3.07 6.48
C THR A 192 7.06 1.89 6.51
N GLU A 193 6.77 0.82 5.77
CA GLU A 193 7.62 -0.38 5.69
C GLU A 193 9.02 -0.02 5.17
N LEU A 194 9.11 0.72 4.06
CA LEU A 194 10.37 1.08 3.42
C LEU A 194 11.20 2.09 4.22
N ARG A 195 10.59 2.99 4.98
CA ARG A 195 11.31 3.99 5.79
C ARG A 195 11.66 3.50 7.20
N ASN A 196 10.91 2.54 7.74
CA ASN A 196 11.27 1.89 9.01
C ASN A 196 12.34 0.79 8.85
N ALA A 197 12.56 0.31 7.63
CA ALA A 197 13.57 -0.71 7.32
C ALA A 197 15.00 -0.14 7.15
N GLN A 198 15.18 1.18 7.14
CA GLN A 198 16.46 1.89 6.98
C GLN A 198 17.09 2.24 8.33
#